data_AF-A0A9D8AWV6-F1
#
_entry.id   AF-A0A9D8AWV6-F1
#
_cell.length_a   1.000
_cell.length_b   1.000
_cell.length_c   1.000
_cell.angle_alpha   90.00
_cell.angle_beta   90.00
_cell.angle_gamma   90.00
#
_symmetry.space_group_name_H-M   'P 1'
#
loop_
_entity.id
_entity.type
_entity.pdbx_description
1 polymer ?
#
loop_
_entity_poly.entity_id
_entity_poly.type
_entity_poly.pdbx_seq_one_letter_code
_entity_poly.pdbx_strand_id
1 'polypeptide(L)' 'MLDRLTGRIVRWARQKSPWILHFNSGGCNGCDIEILDLLTPRYDVERLGILKEACPRHADILLCTGPVTRQ' A
#
# COMPACT_ATOMS: atom_id res chain seq x y z
N MET A 1 11.58 -24.79 -16.66
CA MET A 1 12.49 -24.47 -15.53
C MET A 1 12.70 -22.97 -15.38
N LEU A 2 13.03 -22.26 -16.47
CA LEU A 2 13.13 -20.79 -16.49
C LEU A 2 11.85 -20.08 -16.02
N ASP A 3 10.67 -20.50 -16.47
CA ASP A 3 9.39 -19.86 -16.07
C ASP A 3 9.14 -19.91 -14.56
N ARG A 4 9.65 -20.97 -13.90
CA ARG A 4 9.52 -21.16 -12.46
C ARG A 4 10.44 -20.22 -11.67
N LEU A 5 11.61 -19.89 -12.23
CA LEU A 5 12.55 -18.92 -11.65
C LEU A 5 12.05 -17.49 -11.87
N THR A 6 11.60 -17.16 -13.07
CA THR A 6 11.02 -15.84 -13.40
C THR A 6 9.81 -15.55 -12.50
N GLY A 7 8.89 -16.50 -12.34
CA GLY A 7 7.75 -16.36 -11.45
C GLY A 7 8.15 -16.12 -9.98
N ARG A 8 9.23 -16.75 -9.50
CA ARG A 8 9.75 -16.52 -8.15
C ARG A 8 10.28 -15.10 -7.97
N ILE A 9 11.06 -14.60 -8.94
CA ILE A 9 11.66 -13.26 -8.88
C ILE A 9 10.56 -12.18 -8.94
N VAL A 10 9.61 -12.30 -9.86
CA VAL A 10 8.50 -11.33 -9.98
C VAL A 10 7.67 -11.29 -8.70
N ARG A 11 7.38 -12.46 -8.11
CA ARG A 11 6.65 -12.53 -6.83
C ARG A 11 7.45 -11.87 -5.70
N TRP A 12 8.75 -12.14 -5.62
CA TRP A 12 9.61 -11.51 -4.63
C TRP A 12 9.64 -9.99 -4.77
N ALA A 13 9.80 -9.47 -6.00
CA ALA A 13 9.84 -8.03 -6.27
C ALA A 13 8.54 -7.33 -5.83
N ARG A 14 7.38 -7.89 -6.22
CA ARG A 14 6.05 -7.35 -5.81
C ARG A 14 5.83 -7.39 -4.30
N GLN A 15 6.40 -8.36 -3.59
CA GLN A 15 6.27 -8.46 -2.13
C GLN A 15 7.20 -7.52 -1.38
N LYS A 16 8.30 -7.08 -1.99
CA LYS A 16 9.34 -6.27 -1.34
C LYS A 16 9.27 -4.78 -1.66
N SER A 17 8.40 -4.36 -2.57
CA SER A 17 8.18 -2.96 -2.90
C SER A 17 6.71 -2.64 -3.19
N PRO A 18 5.76 -2.92 -2.29
CA PRO A 18 4.35 -2.60 -2.51
C PRO A 18 4.06 -1.11 -2.22
N TRP A 19 3.93 -0.28 -3.25
CA TRP A 19 3.64 1.15 -3.07
C TRP A 19 2.14 1.38 -2.89
N ILE A 20 1.77 2.11 -1.85
CA ILE A 20 0.38 2.32 -1.44
C ILE A 20 -0.11 3.72 -1.81
N LEU A 21 -1.30 3.81 -2.39
CA LEU A 21 -2.08 5.02 -2.50
C LEU A 21 -3.23 4.96 -1.49
N HIS A 22 -3.21 5.87 -0.53
CA HIS A 22 -4.31 6.01 0.44
C HIS A 22 -5.45 6.84 -0.15
N PHE A 23 -6.68 6.33 -0.03
CA PHE A 23 -7.89 6.98 -0.52
C PHE A 23 -8.99 6.94 0.55
N ASN A 24 -9.34 8.10 1.09
CA ASN A 24 -10.48 8.22 2.00
C ASN A 24 -11.78 8.33 1.18
N SER A 25 -12.67 7.35 1.32
CA SER A 25 -13.95 7.29 0.61
C SER A 25 -15.17 7.71 1.45
N GLY A 26 -14.96 8.14 2.70
CA GLY A 26 -16.02 8.45 3.66
C GLY A 26 -15.64 8.14 5.11
N GLY A 27 -14.34 8.20 5.46
CA GLY A 27 -13.82 7.79 6.76
C GLY A 27 -14.09 8.79 7.89
N CYS A 28 -14.06 8.31 9.14
CA CYS A 28 -14.16 9.11 10.36
C CYS A 28 -12.80 9.64 10.87
N ASN A 29 -11.78 9.69 10.01
CA ASN A 29 -10.37 9.96 10.31
C ASN A 29 -9.65 8.93 11.20
N GLY A 30 -10.36 8.01 11.87
CA GLY A 30 -9.74 6.97 12.70
C GLY A 30 -8.78 6.08 11.90
N CYS A 31 -9.25 5.48 10.80
CA CYS A 31 -8.43 4.65 9.93
C CYS A 31 -7.25 5.43 9.31
N ASP A 32 -7.42 6.72 9.03
CA ASP A 32 -6.38 7.54 8.40
C ASP A 32 -5.26 7.87 9.38
N ILE A 33 -5.61 8.11 10.65
CA ILE A 33 -4.64 8.29 11.73
C ILE A 33 -3.86 6.99 11.95
N GLU A 34 -4.52 5.83 11.95
CA GLU A 34 -3.83 4.53 12.06
C GLU A 34 -2.86 4.30 10.90
N ILE A 35 -3.23 4.67 9.66
CA ILE A 35 -2.34 4.61 8.51
C ILE A 35 -1.15 5.57 8.66
N LEU A 36 -1.39 6.78 9.19
CA LEU A 36 -0.31 7.71 9.47
C LEU A 36 0.64 7.13 10.52
N ASP A 37 0.11 6.54 11.59
CA ASP A 37 0.90 5.88 12.63
C ASP A 37 1.80 4.78 12.04
N LEU A 38 1.30 3.98 11.09
CA LEU A 38 2.11 2.96 10.40
C LEU A 38 3.36 3.54 9.70
N LEU A 39 3.28 4.79 9.22
CA LEU A 39 4.40 5.50 8.59
C LEU A 39 5.35 6.15 9.61
N THR A 40 4.99 6.21 10.88
CA THR A 40 5.85 6.77 11.92
C THR A 40 6.94 5.78 12.35
N PRO A 41 8.06 6.23 12.92
CA PRO A 41 9.18 5.38 13.32
C PRO A 41 8.83 4.24 14.30
N ARG A 42 7.69 4.33 15.00
CA ARG A 42 7.25 3.30 15.93
C ARG A 42 6.91 1.99 15.22
N TYR A 43 6.25 2.08 14.06
CA TYR A 43 5.81 0.93 13.27
C TYR A 43 6.59 0.79 11.96
N ASP A 44 7.00 1.91 11.37
CA ASP A 44 7.94 2.04 10.25
C ASP A 44 7.76 0.96 9.16
N VAL A 45 6.60 1.01 8.50
CA VAL A 45 6.29 0.08 7.41
C VAL A 45 7.18 0.27 6.17
N GLU A 46 7.91 1.38 6.07
CA GLU A 46 8.87 1.63 4.98
C GLU A 46 10.00 0.60 4.98
N ARG A 47 10.37 0.04 6.14
CA ARG A 47 11.34 -1.08 6.26
C ARG A 47 10.88 -2.37 5.57
N LEU A 48 9.58 -2.53 5.36
CA LEU A 48 9.01 -3.64 4.60
C LEU A 48 8.94 -3.36 3.09
N GLY A 49 9.35 -2.15 2.67
CA GLY A 49 9.29 -1.66 1.30
C GLY A 49 7.96 -0.99 0.93
N ILE A 50 7.11 -0.70 1.92
CA ILE A 50 5.84 0.00 1.72
C ILE A 50 6.12 1.49 1.66
N LEU A 51 5.85 2.13 0.53
CA LEU A 51 5.97 3.58 0.38
C LEU A 51 4.61 4.19 0.07
N LYS A 52 4.31 5.34 0.68
CA LYS A 52 3.11 6.10 0.38
C LYS A 52 3.31 6.93 -0.88
N GLU A 53 2.60 6.58 -1.94
CA GLU A 53 2.61 7.27 -3.22
C GLU A 53 1.36 8.15 -3.37
N ALA A 54 1.51 9.32 -3.99
CA ALA A 54 0.42 10.27 -4.19
C ALA A 54 -0.25 10.12 -5.57
N CYS A 55 0.48 9.62 -6.57
CA CYS A 55 -0.01 9.43 -7.92
C CYS A 55 -0.59 8.02 -8.11
N PRO A 56 -1.88 7.87 -8.48
CA PRO A 56 -2.47 6.56 -8.76
C PRO A 56 -1.78 5.76 -9.87
N ARG A 57 -1.06 6.44 -10.78
CA ARG A 57 -0.32 5.78 -11.88
C ARG A 57 0.98 5.12 -11.43
N HIS A 58 1.49 5.49 -10.26
CA HIS A 58 2.75 4.97 -9.71
C HIS A 58 2.52 4.00 -8.55
N ALA A 59 1.30 3.93 -8.01
CA ALA A 59 0.97 3.06 -6.90
C ALA A 59 0.65 1.62 -7.36
N ASP A 60 1.03 0.64 -6.55
CA ASP A 60 0.71 -0.78 -6.76
C ASP A 60 -0.61 -1.19 -6.09
N ILE A 61 -0.94 -0.54 -4.96
CA ILE A 61 -2.05 -0.90 -4.08
C ILE A 61 -2.89 0.35 -3.77
N LEU A 62 -4.20 0.26 -3.96
CA LEU A 62 -5.16 1.26 -3.50
C LEU A 62 -5.71 0.87 -2.13
N LEU A 63 -5.43 1.70 -1.12
CA LEU A 63 -5.89 1.51 0.25
C LEU A 63 -7.09 2.42 0.53
N CYS A 64 -8.29 1.87 0.41
CA CYS A 64 -9.54 2.59 0.64
C CYS A 64 -9.92 2.59 2.13
N THR A 65 -10.18 3.77 2.70
CA THR A 65 -10.67 3.91 4.08
C THR A 65 -12.09 4.46 4.14
N GLY A 66 -12.90 3.87 5.02
CA GLY A 66 -14.30 4.23 5.19
C GLY A 66 -15.25 3.51 4.22
N PRO A 67 -16.57 3.74 4.34
CA PRO A 67 -17.56 3.22 3.40
C PRO A 67 -17.36 3.81 2.00
N VAL A 68 -17.58 3.02 0.96
CA VAL A 68 -17.60 3.48 -0.44
C VAL A 68 -19.07 3.70 -0.83
N THR A 69 -19.43 4.94 -1.18
CA THR A 69 -20.79 5.27 -1.62
C THR A 69 -20.96 4.97 -3.12
N ARG A 70 -22.21 4.79 -3.58
CA ARG A 70 -22.55 4.51 -4.99
C ARG A 70 -22.90 5.76 -5.79
N GLN A 71 -22.63 6.95 -5.24
CA GLN A 71 -23.00 8.22 -5.86
C GLN A 71 -22.20 8.46 -7.14
#